data_AF-A0A354R9R3-F1
#
_entry.id   AF-A0A354R9R3-F1
#
_cell.length_a   1.000
_cell.length_b   1.000
_cell.length_c   1.000
_cell.angle_alpha   90.00
_cell.angle_beta   90.00
_cell.angle_gamma   90.00
#
_symmetry.space_group_name_H-M   'P 1'
#
loop_
_entity.id
_entity.type
_entity.pdbx_description
1 polymer ?
#
loop_
_entity_poly.entity_id
_entity_poly.type
_entity_poly.pdbx_seq_one_letter_code
_entity_poly.pdbx_strand_id
1 'polypeptide(L)' 'MLDTSFLGKGKWKAEFFRDAENADKDATGYIHGEKTVTAGEKIPVHLAPGGGFIVKFTPAAAAAK' A
#
# COMPACT_ATOMS: atom_id res chain seq x y z
N MET A 1 -5.57 -4.45 -8.72
CA MET A 1 -5.30 -3.00 -8.61
C MET A 1 -6.27 -2.41 -7.61
N LEU A 2 -5.79 -1.58 -6.67
CA LEU A 2 -6.62 -0.91 -5.66
C LEU A 2 -6.93 0.52 -6.12
N ASP A 3 -8.21 0.87 -6.20
CA ASP A 3 -8.66 2.22 -6.51
C ASP A 3 -8.66 3.08 -5.23
N THR A 4 -8.04 4.25 -5.26
CA THR A 4 -7.91 5.13 -4.07
C THR A 4 -8.94 6.25 -4.02
N SER A 5 -10.01 6.21 -4.83
CA SER A 5 -11.04 7.25 -4.83
C SER A 5 -11.77 7.36 -3.47
N PHE A 6 -11.79 6.27 -2.69
CA PHE A 6 -12.38 6.23 -1.35
C PHE A 6 -11.65 7.12 -0.32
N LEU A 7 -10.40 7.50 -0.58
CA LEU A 7 -9.62 8.32 0.34
C LEU A 7 -10.12 9.77 0.41
N GLY A 8 -10.83 10.25 -0.62
CA GLY A 8 -11.26 11.64 -0.71
C GLY A 8 -10.14 12.57 -1.22
N LYS A 9 -10.56 13.70 -1.82
CA LYS A 9 -9.66 14.60 -2.57
C LYS A 9 -8.44 15.02 -1.74
N GLY A 10 -7.24 14.81 -2.29
CA GLY A 10 -5.99 15.20 -1.64
C GLY A 10 -4.81 14.30 -2.01
N LYS A 11 -3.64 14.61 -1.42
CA LYS A 11 -2.45 13.76 -1.46
C LYS A 11 -2.40 12.90 -0.21
N TRP A 12 -2.12 11.63 -0.40
CA TRP A 12 -2.09 10.62 0.63
C TRP A 12 -0.74 9.92 0.61
N LYS A 13 -0.23 9.67 1.79
CA LYS A 13 0.97 8.88 2.03
C LYS A 13 0.53 7.43 2.20
N ALA A 14 0.82 6.59 1.23
CA ALA A 14 0.52 5.16 1.25
C ALA A 14 1.77 4.40 1.67
N GLU A 15 1.79 3.98 2.93
CA GLU A 15 2.79 3.04 3.44
C GLU A 15 2.23 1.62 3.27
N PHE A 16 2.96 0.74 2.60
CA PHE A 16 2.49 -0.60 2.29
C PHE A 16 3.49 -1.67 2.68
N PHE A 17 2.93 -2.82 3.07
CA PHE A 17 3.62 -4.07 3.32
C PHE A 17 3.02 -5.10 2.39
N ARG A 18 3.86 -5.66 1.52
CA ARG A 18 3.45 -6.67 0.54
C ARG A 18 4.37 -7.87 0.61
N ASP A 19 3.85 -9.00 0.14
CA ASP A 19 4.66 -10.19 -0.12
C ASP A 19 5.87 -9.84 -1.01
N ALA A 20 7.04 -10.36 -0.63
CA ALA A 20 8.21 -10.37 -1.48
C ALA A 20 8.01 -11.30 -2.68
N GLU A 21 8.81 -11.15 -3.73
CA GLU A 21 8.69 -11.97 -4.95
C GLU A 21 8.88 -13.47 -4.68
N ASN A 22 9.64 -13.83 -3.65
CA ASN A 22 9.87 -15.21 -3.19
C ASN A 22 8.96 -15.62 -2.01
N ALA A 23 7.89 -14.89 -1.71
CA ALA A 23 7.01 -15.23 -0.59
C ALA A 23 6.30 -16.58 -0.77
N ASP A 24 6.26 -17.13 -1.99
CA ASP A 24 5.82 -18.50 -2.27
C ASP A 24 6.80 -19.58 -1.75
N LYS A 25 8.07 -19.22 -1.56
CA LYS A 25 9.14 -20.09 -1.04
C LYS A 25 9.50 -19.80 0.41
N ASP A 26 9.50 -18.52 0.80
CA ASP A 26 9.86 -18.06 2.13
C ASP A 26 8.84 -17.05 2.65
N ALA A 27 7.97 -17.51 3.56
CA ALA A 27 6.89 -16.71 4.12
C ALA A 27 7.35 -15.59 5.07
N THR A 28 8.65 -15.47 5.37
CA THR A 28 9.17 -14.40 6.24
C THR A 28 9.50 -13.13 5.46
N GLY A 29 9.60 -13.22 4.13
CA GLY A 29 9.96 -12.09 3.27
C GLY A 29 8.79 -11.15 2.99
N TYR A 30 8.92 -9.90 3.43
CA TYR A 30 8.00 -8.81 3.06
C TYR A 30 8.78 -7.60 2.51
N ILE A 31 8.11 -6.82 1.67
CA ILE A 31 8.59 -5.54 1.17
C ILE A 31 7.80 -4.44 1.86
N HIS A 32 8.49 -3.62 2.64
CA HIS A 32 7.98 -2.35 3.15
C HIS A 32 8.33 -1.24 2.16
N GLY A 33 7.32 -0.50 1.72
CA GLY A 33 7.50 0.63 0.83
C GLY A 33 6.59 1.77 1.22
N GLU A 34 6.97 2.96 0.79
CA GLU A 34 6.21 4.17 1.00
C GLU A 34 6.09 4.91 -0.33
N LYS A 35 4.87 5.31 -0.68
CA LYS A 35 4.64 6.17 -1.83
C LYS A 35 3.61 7.24 -1.55
N THR A 36 3.77 8.39 -2.18
CA THR A 36 2.71 9.41 -2.19
C THR A 36 1.76 9.10 -3.35
N VAL A 37 0.46 9.01 -3.07
CA VAL A 37 -0.59 8.81 -4.06
C VAL A 37 -1.58 9.96 -4.02
N THR A 38 -2.15 10.27 -5.18
CA THR A 38 -3.30 11.18 -5.25
C THR A 38 -4.57 10.35 -5.18
N ALA A 39 -5.61 10.86 -4.51
CA ALA A 39 -6.90 10.18 -4.47
C ALA A 39 -7.47 9.97 -5.88
N GLY A 40 -7.85 8.72 -6.19
CA GLY A 40 -8.28 8.29 -7.52
C GLY A 40 -7.18 7.65 -8.36
N GLU A 41 -5.94 7.60 -7.87
CA GLU A 41 -4.87 6.81 -8.48
C GLU A 41 -5.10 5.31 -8.23
N LYS A 42 -4.72 4.47 -9.20
CA LYS A 42 -4.74 3.02 -9.06
C LYS A 42 -3.39 2.52 -8.58
N ILE A 43 -3.39 1.80 -7.46
CA ILE A 43 -2.19 1.18 -6.93
C ILE A 43 -2.09 -0.27 -7.43
N PRO A 44 -0.98 -0.66 -8.08
CA PRO A 44 -0.73 -2.07 -8.36
C PRO A 44 -0.48 -2.79 -7.03
N VAL A 45 -1.36 -3.72 -6.69
CA VAL A 45 -1.23 -4.60 -5.54
C VAL A 45 -0.88 -5.98 -6.08
N HIS A 46 0.22 -6.54 -5.57
CA HIS A 46 0.64 -7.90 -5.84
C HIS A 46 0.42 -8.71 -4.58
N LEU A 47 -0.20 -9.88 -4.73
CA LEU A 47 -0.52 -10.80 -3.66
C LEU A 47 -0.01 -12.17 -4.10
N ALA A 48 0.85 -12.78 -3.28
CA ALA A 48 1.20 -14.18 -3.48
C ALA A 48 0.01 -15.09 -3.09
N PRO A 49 -0.09 -16.32 -3.61
CA PRO A 49 -1.12 -17.27 -3.20
C PRO A 49 -1.08 -17.51 -1.67
N GLY A 50 -2.17 -17.17 -0.97
CA GLY A 50 -2.24 -17.29 0.50
C GLY A 50 -1.51 -16.20 1.30
N GLY A 51 -0.93 -15.21 0.61
CA GLY A 51 -0.27 -14.06 1.23
C GLY A 51 -1.22 -12.91 1.52
N GLY A 52 -0.67 -11.70 1.60
CA GLY A 52 -1.41 -10.54 2.06
C GLY A 52 -0.82 -9.21 1.62
N PHE A 53 -1.67 -8.18 1.69
CA PHE A 53 -1.27 -6.81 1.43
C PHE A 53 -1.86 -5.91 2.50
N ILE A 54 -1.00 -5.14 3.15
CA ILE A 54 -1.40 -4.14 4.14
C ILE A 54 -1.00 -2.79 3.58
N VAL A 55 -1.91 -1.82 3.64
CA VAL A 55 -1.60 -0.44 3.30
C VAL A 55 -2.22 0.49 4.33
N LYS A 56 -1.41 1.41 4.83
CA LYS A 56 -1.81 2.51 5.69
C LYS A 56 -1.79 3.79 4.88
N PHE A 57 -2.96 4.40 4.73
CA PHE A 57 -3.09 5.71 4.11
C PHE A 57 -3.10 6.78 5.19
N THR A 58 -2.13 7.68 5.13
CA THR A 58 -2.05 8.86 6.01
C THR A 58 -2.24 10.10 5.16
N PRO A 59 -3.11 11.06 5.54
CA PRO A 59 -3.22 12.31 4.80
C PRO A 59 -1.87 13.04 4.83
N ALA A 60 -1.36 13.50 3.68
CA ALA A 60 -0.08 14.22 3.64
C ALA A 60 -0.09 15.52 4.46
N ALA A 61 -1.28 16.02 4.82
CA ALA A 61 -1.50 17.20 5.65
C ALA A 61 -1.76 16.89 7.14
N ALA A 62 -1.88 15.61 7.55
CA ALA A 62 -2.35 15.24 8.90
C ALA A 62 -1.27 14.66 9.82
N ALA A 63 0.01 14.96 9.60
CA ALA A 63 1.03 14.80 10.64
C ALA A 63 0.94 15.99 11.63
N ALA A 64 -0.18 16.11 12.32
CA ALA A 64 -0.34 16.95 13.50
C ALA A 64 -1.41 16.32 14.39
N LYS A 65 -0.97 15.35 15.20
CA LYS A 65 -1.51 15.15 16.55
C LYS A 65 -0.43 14.53 17.43
#